data_AF-G4SZ32-F1
#
_entry.id   AF-G4SZ32-F1
#
_cell.length_a   1.000
_cell.length_b   1.000
_cell.length_c   1.000
_cell.angle_alpha   90.00
_cell.angle_beta   90.00
_cell.angle_gamma   90.00
#
_symmetry.space_group_name_H-M   'P 1'
#
loop_
_entity.id
_entity.type
_entity.pdbx_description
1 polymer ?
#
loop_
_entity_poly.entity_id
_entity_poly.type
_entity_poly.pdbx_seq_one_letter_code
_entity_poly.pdbx_strand_id
1 'polypeptide(L)'
;MQFLTSLVLFRTRHWVVLYFTAALLGALIGFFFLYPINEFVYYFEHERYRPDAANVIRYVTGELMNSLGGKTPMKTTFYAFVGACLGCITALLYTVMHRRWLQIQQLTHELDKDLEALIKQGENPHLEFKSSLRWDIVENRVNRALEGVVIKTLAGFMNGQGGTLLIGVSDEGEILGLKKDYQTLKKPGRDGYEQLIMTMIASNMGADICQFVRVVYHDLEGLDICRLIVLPSTRPVFIQQGNNPKLYLRTGGGTRELNVQEAMDYMKARWHK
;
A
#
# COMPACT_ATOMS: atom_id res chain seq x y z
N MET A 1 28.37 -24.48 -9.53
CA MET A 1 27.22 -25.23 -10.11
C MET A 1 26.49 -26.10 -9.08
N GLN A 2 27.18 -26.78 -8.15
CA GLN A 2 26.55 -27.62 -7.10
C GLN A 2 25.75 -26.87 -6.02
N PHE A 3 26.06 -25.59 -5.74
CA PHE A 3 25.34 -24.77 -4.75
C PHE A 3 23.98 -24.25 -5.26
N LEU A 4 23.86 -24.02 -6.57
CA LEU A 4 22.60 -23.57 -7.19
C LEU A 4 21.59 -24.73 -7.29
N THR A 5 22.07 -25.95 -7.57
CA THR A 5 21.22 -27.14 -7.62
C THR A 5 20.69 -27.54 -6.25
N SER A 6 21.50 -27.45 -5.19
CA SER A 6 21.06 -27.76 -3.82
C SER A 6 19.99 -26.78 -3.31
N LEU A 7 20.13 -25.48 -3.60
CA LEU A 7 19.15 -24.44 -3.23
C LEU A 7 17.81 -24.62 -3.97
N VAL A 8 17.86 -24.97 -5.27
CA VAL A 8 16.67 -25.24 -6.07
C VAL A 8 15.94 -26.49 -5.57
N LEU A 9 16.68 -27.57 -5.24
CA LEU A 9 16.13 -28.80 -4.66
C LEU A 9 15.51 -28.58 -3.28
N PHE A 10 16.12 -27.76 -2.43
CA PHE A 10 15.58 -27.42 -1.12
C PHE A 10 14.30 -26.59 -1.22
N ARG A 11 14.27 -25.64 -2.16
CA ARG A 11 13.09 -24.82 -2.45
C ARG A 11 11.95 -25.69 -2.96
N THR A 12 12.18 -26.50 -3.99
CA THR A 12 11.13 -27.38 -4.55
C THR A 12 10.59 -28.36 -3.51
N ARG A 13 11.44 -28.91 -2.64
CA ARG A 13 11.01 -29.79 -1.54
C ARG A 13 10.04 -29.11 -0.58
N HIS A 14 10.28 -27.86 -0.18
CA HIS A 14 9.38 -27.12 0.71
C HIS A 14 8.00 -26.88 0.08
N TRP A 15 7.95 -26.51 -1.19
CA TRP A 15 6.70 -26.29 -1.91
C TRP A 15 5.89 -27.59 -2.03
N VAL A 16 6.56 -28.70 -2.36
CA VAL A 16 5.91 -30.01 -2.45
C VAL A 16 5.34 -30.44 -1.09
N VAL A 17 6.10 -30.27 -0.01
CA VAL A 17 5.62 -30.59 1.35
C VAL A 17 4.43 -29.70 1.73
N LEU A 18 4.46 -28.40 1.41
CA LEU A 18 3.36 -27.49 1.70
C LEU A 18 2.06 -27.88 0.96
N TYR A 19 2.12 -28.10 -0.35
CA TYR A 19 0.93 -28.48 -1.11
C TYR A 19 0.42 -29.88 -0.73
N PHE A 20 1.33 -30.82 -0.45
CA PHE A 20 0.95 -32.16 0.00
C PHE A 20 0.25 -32.12 1.37
N THR A 21 0.80 -31.38 2.34
CA THR A 21 0.18 -31.21 3.67
C THR A 21 -1.15 -30.48 3.58
N ALA A 22 -1.25 -29.44 2.75
CA ALA A 22 -2.50 -28.73 2.49
C ALA A 22 -3.57 -29.60 1.83
N ALA A 23 -3.19 -30.43 0.85
CA ALA A 23 -4.09 -31.39 0.22
C ALA A 23 -4.59 -32.45 1.22
N LEU A 24 -3.69 -32.98 2.07
CA LEU A 24 -4.03 -33.97 3.08
C LEU A 24 -4.97 -33.41 4.14
N LEU A 25 -4.65 -32.24 4.70
CA LEU A 25 -5.51 -31.53 5.65
C LEU A 25 -6.84 -31.15 5.02
N GLY A 26 -6.82 -30.67 3.77
CA GLY A 26 -8.01 -30.37 3.00
C GLY A 26 -8.89 -31.60 2.83
N ALA A 27 -8.33 -32.75 2.46
CA ALA A 27 -9.06 -34.01 2.33
C ALA A 27 -9.68 -34.46 3.65
N LEU A 28 -8.94 -34.35 4.76
CA LEU A 28 -9.45 -34.64 6.10
C LEU A 28 -10.60 -33.70 6.46
N ILE A 29 -10.47 -32.40 6.21
CA ILE A 29 -11.55 -31.44 6.47
C ILE A 29 -12.77 -31.74 5.59
N GLY A 30 -12.56 -32.04 4.31
CA GLY A 30 -13.64 -32.42 3.40
C GLY A 30 -14.40 -33.64 3.90
N PHE A 31 -13.68 -34.66 4.36
CA PHE A 31 -14.29 -35.88 4.87
C PHE A 31 -14.91 -35.74 6.26
N PHE A 32 -14.25 -35.08 7.22
CA PHE A 32 -14.76 -34.99 8.60
C PHE A 32 -15.74 -33.84 8.83
N PHE A 33 -15.85 -32.87 7.91
CA PHE A 33 -16.78 -31.75 8.04
C PHE A 33 -17.77 -31.66 6.89
N LEU A 34 -17.31 -31.60 5.63
CA LEU A 34 -18.24 -31.43 4.49
C LEU A 34 -19.17 -32.64 4.31
N TYR A 35 -18.65 -33.86 4.48
CA TYR A 35 -19.47 -35.06 4.37
C TYR A 35 -20.54 -35.16 5.49
N PRO A 36 -20.23 -34.98 6.79
CA PRO A 36 -21.26 -34.94 7.83
C PRO A 36 -22.29 -33.82 7.65
N ILE A 37 -21.87 -32.64 7.17
CA ILE A 37 -22.80 -31.54 6.86
C ILE A 37 -23.74 -31.95 5.73
N ASN A 38 -23.24 -32.62 4.69
CA ASN A 38 -24.08 -33.13 3.62
C ASN A 38 -25.09 -34.17 4.12
N GLU A 39 -24.66 -35.15 4.92
CA GLU A 39 -25.58 -36.17 5.47
C GLU A 39 -26.60 -35.56 6.44
N PHE A 40 -26.22 -34.50 7.17
CA PHE A 40 -27.16 -33.72 7.97
C PHE A 40 -28.25 -33.10 7.11
N VAL A 41 -27.88 -32.42 6.00
CA VAL A 41 -28.85 -31.83 5.06
C VAL A 41 -29.72 -32.91 4.44
N TYR A 42 -29.10 -34.00 3.96
CA TYR A 42 -29.79 -35.13 3.35
C TYR A 42 -30.84 -35.76 4.28
N TYR A 43 -30.51 -35.88 5.58
CA TYR A 43 -31.44 -36.39 6.58
C TYR A 43 -32.72 -35.55 6.67
N PHE A 44 -32.58 -34.22 6.70
CA PHE A 44 -33.74 -33.32 6.79
C PHE A 44 -34.58 -33.31 5.53
N GLU A 45 -33.96 -33.51 4.37
CA GLU A 45 -34.66 -33.53 3.08
C GLU A 45 -35.39 -34.86 2.83
N HIS A 46 -34.80 -36.00 3.21
CA HIS A 46 -35.27 -37.31 2.74
C HIS A 46 -35.63 -38.32 3.84
N GLU A 47 -35.01 -38.25 5.02
CA GLU A 47 -35.14 -39.29 6.06
C GLU A 47 -36.02 -38.87 7.24
N ARG A 48 -36.11 -37.57 7.55
CA ARG A 48 -36.82 -37.05 8.72
C ARG A 48 -38.28 -37.48 8.84
N TYR A 49 -38.96 -37.66 7.71
CA TYR A 49 -40.39 -38.00 7.67
C TYR A 49 -40.67 -39.50 7.64
N ARG A 50 -39.64 -40.36 7.70
CA ARG A 50 -39.85 -41.81 7.79
C ARG A 50 -40.35 -42.19 9.19
N PRO A 51 -41.29 -43.13 9.30
CA PRO A 51 -41.87 -43.54 10.57
C PRO A 51 -40.84 -44.12 11.56
N ASP A 52 -39.76 -44.74 11.06
CA ASP A 52 -38.66 -45.31 11.86
C ASP A 52 -37.35 -44.50 11.80
N ALA A 53 -37.45 -43.19 11.51
CA ALA A 53 -36.26 -42.35 11.35
C ALA A 53 -35.44 -42.27 12.65
N ALA A 54 -34.18 -42.69 12.59
CA ALA A 54 -33.24 -42.52 13.69
C ALA A 54 -32.93 -41.03 13.91
N ASN A 55 -32.60 -40.64 15.15
CA ASN A 55 -32.16 -39.28 15.45
C ASN A 55 -31.03 -38.81 14.51
N VAL A 56 -31.09 -37.56 14.06
CA VAL A 56 -30.14 -36.98 13.07
C VAL A 56 -28.67 -37.21 13.42
N ILE A 57 -28.29 -37.06 14.70
CA ILE A 57 -26.91 -37.30 15.15
C ILE A 57 -26.52 -38.76 14.94
N ARG A 58 -27.41 -39.71 15.26
CA ARG A 58 -27.17 -41.14 15.11
C ARG A 58 -27.13 -41.55 13.64
N TYR A 59 -27.94 -40.92 12.80
CA TYR A 59 -27.90 -41.11 11.35
C TYR A 59 -26.56 -40.64 10.76
N VAL A 60 -26.17 -39.38 11.00
CA VAL A 60 -24.93 -38.80 10.46
C VAL A 60 -23.69 -39.53 10.96
N THR A 61 -23.63 -39.86 12.26
CA THR A 61 -22.51 -40.64 12.83
C THR A 61 -22.48 -42.07 12.29
N GLY A 62 -23.64 -42.70 12.11
CA GLY A 62 -23.75 -44.02 11.49
C GLY A 62 -23.25 -44.05 10.06
N GLU A 63 -23.64 -43.06 9.24
CA GLU A 63 -23.16 -42.91 7.87
C GLU A 63 -21.67 -42.63 7.82
N LEU A 64 -21.13 -41.80 8.71
CA LEU A 64 -19.69 -41.58 8.85
C LEU A 64 -18.93 -42.87 9.19
N MET A 65 -19.43 -43.68 10.12
CA MET A 65 -18.83 -44.97 10.46
C MET A 65 -18.92 -45.98 9.30
N ASN A 66 -20.05 -46.00 8.57
CA ASN A 66 -20.22 -46.84 7.37
C ASN A 66 -19.23 -46.43 6.27
N SER A 67 -19.01 -45.13 6.11
CA SER A 67 -18.08 -44.51 5.18
C SER A 67 -16.63 -44.86 5.51
N LEU A 68 -16.23 -44.74 6.78
CA LEU A 68 -14.93 -45.22 7.30
C LEU A 68 -14.74 -46.73 7.12
N GLY A 69 -15.82 -47.51 7.24
CA GLY A 69 -15.85 -48.94 6.98
C GLY A 69 -15.84 -49.33 5.50
N GLY A 70 -15.75 -48.36 4.59
CA GLY A 70 -15.65 -48.59 3.15
C GLY A 70 -16.97 -48.93 2.45
N LYS A 71 -18.12 -48.75 3.11
CA LYS A 71 -19.43 -49.08 2.53
C LYS A 71 -19.94 -48.05 1.53
N THR A 72 -19.46 -46.80 1.60
CA THR A 72 -19.85 -45.69 0.71
C THR A 72 -18.62 -45.06 0.03
N PRO A 73 -17.89 -45.83 -0.80
CA PRO A 73 -16.60 -45.39 -1.35
C PRO A 73 -16.72 -44.16 -2.26
N MET A 74 -17.80 -44.05 -3.05
CA MET A 74 -18.02 -42.92 -3.96
C MET A 74 -18.22 -41.59 -3.22
N LYS A 75 -18.99 -41.58 -2.12
CA LYS A 75 -19.18 -40.36 -1.32
C LYS A 75 -17.86 -39.98 -0.62
N THR A 76 -17.18 -40.97 -0.03
CA THR A 76 -15.89 -40.79 0.66
C THR A 76 -14.85 -40.11 -0.24
N THR A 77 -14.64 -40.67 -1.44
CA THR A 77 -13.65 -40.15 -2.39
C THR A 77 -14.04 -38.77 -2.91
N PHE A 78 -15.33 -38.52 -3.15
CA PHE A 78 -15.81 -37.23 -3.60
C PHE A 78 -15.49 -36.11 -2.60
N TYR A 79 -15.88 -36.26 -1.32
CA TYR A 79 -15.66 -35.20 -0.33
C TYR A 79 -14.18 -35.04 0.04
N ALA A 80 -13.41 -36.14 0.08
CA ALA A 80 -11.97 -36.08 0.24
C ALA A 80 -11.30 -35.31 -0.93
N PHE A 81 -11.74 -35.55 -2.17
CA PHE A 81 -11.23 -34.85 -3.35
C PHE A 81 -11.59 -33.36 -3.34
N VAL A 82 -12.84 -33.02 -3.08
CA VAL A 82 -13.28 -31.62 -2.95
C VAL A 82 -12.48 -30.89 -1.87
N GLY A 83 -12.31 -31.53 -0.71
CA GLY A 83 -11.50 -31.00 0.37
C GLY A 83 -10.03 -30.79 -0.03
N ALA A 84 -9.42 -31.76 -0.71
CA ALA A 84 -8.05 -31.66 -1.20
C ALA A 84 -7.87 -30.51 -2.20
N CYS A 85 -8.81 -30.34 -3.14
CA CYS A 85 -8.81 -29.23 -4.09
C CYS A 85 -8.89 -27.87 -3.37
N LEU A 86 -9.79 -27.73 -2.39
CA LEU A 86 -9.91 -26.52 -1.59
C LEU A 86 -8.61 -26.24 -0.82
N GLY A 87 -8.01 -27.25 -0.18
CA GLY A 87 -6.73 -27.12 0.51
C GLY A 87 -5.60 -26.64 -0.39
N CYS A 88 -5.49 -27.21 -1.60
CA CYS A 88 -4.53 -26.77 -2.61
C CYS A 88 -4.77 -25.33 -3.07
N ILE A 89 -6.02 -24.93 -3.30
CA ILE A 89 -6.38 -23.55 -3.66
C ILE A 89 -6.01 -22.60 -2.53
N THR A 90 -6.31 -22.93 -1.28
CA THR A 90 -5.92 -22.12 -0.11
C THR A 90 -4.41 -21.98 0.00
N ALA A 91 -3.64 -23.06 -0.20
CA ALA A 91 -2.18 -23.00 -0.22
C ALA A 91 -1.65 -22.14 -1.37
N LEU A 92 -2.27 -22.20 -2.56
CA LEU A 92 -1.93 -21.33 -3.68
C LEU A 92 -2.16 -19.85 -3.33
N LEU A 93 -3.33 -19.51 -2.77
CA LEU A 93 -3.64 -18.13 -2.37
C LEU A 93 -2.69 -17.64 -1.28
N TYR A 94 -2.48 -18.43 -0.23
CA TYR A 94 -1.56 -18.12 0.88
C TYR A 94 -0.16 -17.79 0.34
N THR A 95 0.34 -18.62 -0.56
CA THR A 95 1.71 -18.49 -1.06
C THR A 95 1.89 -17.31 -2.02
N VAL A 96 0.90 -17.03 -2.87
CA VAL A 96 0.89 -15.83 -3.71
C VAL A 96 0.85 -14.57 -2.85
N MET A 97 -0.03 -14.52 -1.85
CA MET A 97 -0.15 -13.37 -0.95
C MET A 97 1.11 -13.17 -0.10
N HIS A 98 1.65 -14.24 0.49
CA HIS A 98 2.82 -14.15 1.36
C HIS A 98 4.07 -13.66 0.61
N ARG A 99 4.28 -14.09 -0.64
CA ARG A 99 5.37 -13.59 -1.47
C ARG A 99 5.25 -12.08 -1.72
N ARG A 100 4.05 -11.61 -2.05
CA ARG A 100 3.78 -10.18 -2.26
C ARG A 100 4.00 -9.39 -0.96
N TRP A 101 3.56 -9.93 0.17
CA TRP A 101 3.76 -9.32 1.48
C TRP A 101 5.24 -9.09 1.81
N LEU A 102 6.08 -10.11 1.62
CA LEU A 102 7.52 -10.01 1.87
C LEU A 102 8.22 -9.00 0.95
N GLN A 103 7.82 -8.94 -0.33
CA GLN A 103 8.35 -7.94 -1.27
C GLN A 103 7.98 -6.52 -0.86
N ILE A 104 6.74 -6.30 -0.42
CA ILE A 104 6.30 -5.00 0.10
C ILE A 104 7.15 -4.61 1.32
N GLN A 105 7.35 -5.52 2.27
CA GLN A 105 8.16 -5.24 3.48
C GLN A 105 9.62 -4.93 3.18
N GLN A 106 10.22 -5.62 2.21
CA GLN A 106 11.59 -5.33 1.81
C GLN A 106 11.69 -3.98 1.10
N LEU A 107 10.73 -3.66 0.24
CA LEU A 107 10.69 -2.38 -0.46
C LEU A 107 10.49 -1.21 0.51
N THR A 108 9.61 -1.37 1.52
CA THR A 108 9.41 -0.34 2.55
C THR A 108 10.68 -0.15 3.37
N HIS A 109 11.33 -1.23 3.81
CA HIS A 109 12.56 -1.14 4.61
C HIS A 109 13.72 -0.48 3.87
N GLU A 110 13.88 -0.77 2.57
CA GLU A 110 14.89 -0.10 1.75
C GLU A 110 14.53 1.37 1.51
N LEU A 111 13.24 1.72 1.43
CA LEU A 111 12.80 3.11 1.32
C LEU A 111 13.02 3.90 2.62
N ASP A 112 12.88 3.24 3.78
CA ASP A 112 13.15 3.85 5.09
C ASP A 112 14.65 4.08 5.31
N LYS A 113 15.51 3.12 4.93
CA LYS A 113 16.97 3.34 4.91
C LYS A 113 17.38 4.45 3.93
N ASP A 114 16.73 4.52 2.77
CA ASP A 114 16.92 5.62 1.81
C ASP A 114 16.54 6.95 2.44
N LEU A 115 15.47 7.00 3.26
CA LEU A 115 15.06 8.22 3.95
C LEU A 115 16.12 8.73 4.93
N GLU A 116 16.66 7.87 5.80
CA GLU A 116 17.72 8.28 6.73
C GLU A 116 18.96 8.81 5.98
N ALA A 117 19.31 8.20 4.86
CA ALA A 117 20.40 8.66 4.02
C ALA A 117 20.10 10.03 3.38
N LEU A 118 18.88 10.25 2.91
CA LEU A 118 18.43 11.55 2.37
C LEU A 118 18.47 12.64 3.45
N ILE A 119 18.01 12.35 4.67
CA ILE A 119 18.04 13.31 5.77
C ILE A 119 19.48 13.68 6.12
N LYS A 120 20.38 12.68 6.19
CA LYS A 120 21.82 12.90 6.42
C LYS A 120 22.51 13.68 5.29
N GLN A 121 22.04 13.55 4.06
CA GLN A 121 22.56 14.31 2.92
C GLN A 121 22.26 15.82 3.06
N GLY A 122 21.17 16.17 3.74
CA GLY A 122 20.72 17.54 3.90
C GLY A 122 20.05 18.12 2.64
N GLU A 123 19.49 19.31 2.79
CA GLU A 123 18.83 20.02 1.70
C GLU A 123 19.77 20.27 0.52
N ASN A 124 19.24 20.09 -0.69
CA ASN A 124 19.98 20.28 -1.93
C ASN A 124 19.03 20.68 -3.07
N PRO A 125 19.51 20.90 -4.30
CA PRO A 125 18.65 21.35 -5.39
C PRO A 125 17.47 20.41 -5.73
N HIS A 126 17.54 19.14 -5.33
CA HIS A 126 16.50 18.14 -5.54
C HIS A 126 15.89 17.58 -4.24
N LEU A 127 16.24 18.14 -3.07
CA LEU A 127 15.73 17.71 -1.77
C LEU A 127 15.47 18.93 -0.89
N GLU A 128 14.23 19.06 -0.42
CA GLU A 128 13.80 20.12 0.51
C GLU A 128 13.17 19.49 1.75
N PHE A 129 13.41 20.07 2.92
CA PHE A 129 12.76 19.71 4.18
C PHE A 129 11.75 20.78 4.59
N LYS A 130 10.65 20.33 5.18
CA LYS A 130 9.66 21.19 5.82
C LYS A 130 9.21 20.55 7.11
N SER A 131 9.18 21.34 8.17
CA SER A 131 8.79 20.86 9.49
C SER A 131 7.33 20.40 9.55
N SER A 132 6.46 21.01 8.75
CA SER A 132 5.02 20.76 8.72
C SER A 132 4.44 21.23 7.38
N LEU A 133 3.19 20.85 7.09
CA LEU A 133 2.46 21.37 5.94
C LEU A 133 1.72 22.67 6.28
N ARG A 134 1.09 22.72 7.46
CA ARG A 134 0.28 23.87 7.89
C ARG A 134 0.27 24.14 9.37
N TRP A 135 0.98 23.35 10.18
CA TRP A 135 1.11 23.62 11.60
C TRP A 135 2.33 24.49 11.90
N ASP A 136 2.10 25.69 12.41
CA ASP A 136 3.20 26.54 12.87
C ASP A 136 3.70 26.04 14.22
N ILE A 137 4.95 25.57 14.28
CA ILE A 137 5.53 24.99 15.49
C ILE A 137 5.81 26.08 16.53
N VAL A 138 6.16 27.30 16.09
CA VAL A 138 6.50 28.42 16.96
C VAL A 138 5.22 29.07 17.52
N GLU A 139 4.26 29.36 16.64
CA GLU A 139 2.99 29.98 17.05
C GLU A 139 1.97 28.98 17.61
N ASN A 140 2.25 27.68 17.50
CA ASN A 140 1.42 26.57 17.95
C ASN A 140 -0.04 26.67 17.47
N ARG A 141 -0.22 27.01 16.19
CA ARG A 141 -1.53 27.16 15.52
C ARG A 141 -1.46 26.78 14.05
N VAL A 142 -2.63 26.67 13.41
CA VAL A 142 -2.72 26.50 11.96
C VAL A 142 -2.29 27.78 11.25
N ASN A 143 -1.32 27.66 10.34
CA ASN A 143 -0.80 28.74 9.52
C ASN A 143 -0.87 28.35 8.02
N ARG A 144 -1.83 28.94 7.31
CA ARG A 144 -2.02 28.70 5.86
C ARG A 144 -0.89 29.26 4.99
N ALA A 145 -0.04 30.14 5.52
CA ALA A 145 1.11 30.61 4.76
C ALA A 145 2.10 29.46 4.48
N LEU A 146 2.21 28.49 5.40
CA LEU A 146 3.05 27.30 5.23
C LEU A 146 2.59 26.43 4.06
N GLU A 147 1.27 26.28 3.85
CA GLU A 147 0.70 25.60 2.69
C GLU A 147 1.19 26.25 1.38
N GLY A 148 1.24 27.59 1.36
CA GLY A 148 1.76 28.36 0.22
C GLY A 148 3.25 28.13 -0.03
N VAL A 149 4.06 27.95 1.02
CA VAL A 149 5.51 27.63 0.89
C VAL A 149 5.69 26.24 0.28
N VAL A 150 4.92 25.25 0.74
CA VAL A 150 4.93 23.89 0.17
C VAL A 150 4.52 23.93 -1.31
N ILE A 151 3.45 24.63 -1.67
CA ILE A 151 3.00 24.74 -3.06
C ILE A 151 4.05 25.40 -3.96
N LYS A 152 4.70 26.48 -3.50
CA LYS A 152 5.82 27.12 -4.23
C LYS A 152 6.94 26.12 -4.51
N THR A 153 7.31 25.34 -3.50
CA THR A 153 8.36 24.32 -3.61
C THR A 153 7.99 23.26 -4.64
N LEU A 154 6.76 22.74 -4.60
CA LEU A 154 6.27 21.76 -5.57
C LEU A 154 6.29 22.31 -7.00
N ALA A 155 5.81 23.54 -7.21
CA ALA A 155 5.87 24.18 -8.53
C ALA A 155 7.32 24.39 -8.99
N GLY A 156 8.21 24.80 -8.08
CA GLY A 156 9.64 24.95 -8.35
C GLY A 156 10.29 23.64 -8.83
N PHE A 157 9.96 22.51 -8.19
CA PHE A 157 10.41 21.19 -8.62
C PHE A 157 9.84 20.79 -9.99
N MET A 158 8.53 20.95 -10.19
CA MET A 158 7.85 20.59 -11.44
C MET A 158 8.36 21.38 -12.64
N ASN A 159 8.61 22.68 -12.46
CA ASN A 159 9.17 23.53 -13.50
C ASN A 159 10.67 23.29 -13.71
N GLY A 160 11.36 22.77 -12.70
CA GLY A 160 12.77 22.38 -12.74
C GLY A 160 12.98 20.93 -13.19
N GLN A 161 13.86 20.21 -12.51
CA GLN A 161 14.23 18.84 -12.85
C GLN A 161 13.49 17.79 -12.00
N GLY A 162 12.41 18.19 -11.31
CA GLY A 162 11.82 17.39 -10.25
C GLY A 162 12.65 17.44 -8.96
N GLY A 163 12.22 16.66 -7.98
CA GLY A 163 12.87 16.58 -6.68
C GLY A 163 12.02 15.84 -5.65
N THR A 164 12.47 15.89 -4.41
CA THR A 164 11.81 15.29 -3.24
C THR A 164 11.59 16.38 -2.20
N LEU A 165 10.38 16.43 -1.64
CA LEU A 165 10.06 17.25 -0.47
C LEU A 165 9.73 16.32 0.70
N LEU A 166 10.47 16.43 1.80
CA LEU A 166 10.16 15.74 3.06
C LEU A 166 9.40 16.70 3.99
N ILE A 167 8.27 16.24 4.53
CA ILE A 167 7.45 16.99 5.47
C ILE A 167 7.38 16.23 6.80
N GLY A 168 7.58 16.94 7.90
CA GLY A 168 7.77 16.37 9.24
C GLY A 168 9.24 16.30 9.65
N VAL A 169 10.12 17.04 8.98
CA VAL A 169 11.57 17.09 9.23
C VAL A 169 11.99 18.56 9.37
N SER A 170 12.79 18.90 10.38
CA SER A 170 13.34 20.25 10.56
C SER A 170 14.39 20.59 9.50
N ASP A 171 14.75 21.87 9.40
CA ASP A 171 15.80 22.31 8.47
C ASP A 171 17.18 21.70 8.85
N GLU A 172 17.36 21.34 10.13
CA GLU A 172 18.53 20.64 10.67
C GLU A 172 18.46 19.11 10.52
N GLY A 173 17.35 18.57 9.98
CA GLY A 173 17.16 17.12 9.81
C GLY A 173 16.55 16.41 11.02
N GLU A 174 16.04 17.13 12.04
CA GLU A 174 15.35 16.53 13.17
C GLU A 174 13.97 15.98 12.75
N ILE A 175 13.61 14.78 13.23
CA ILE A 175 12.30 14.18 12.95
C ILE A 175 11.24 14.77 13.88
N LEU A 176 10.32 15.55 13.32
CA LEU A 176 9.26 16.21 14.07
C LEU A 176 7.93 15.46 13.99
N GLY A 177 7.72 14.77 12.86
CA GLY A 177 6.51 14.01 12.56
C GLY A 177 5.30 14.85 12.20
N LEU A 178 4.21 14.19 11.80
CA LEU A 178 3.00 14.85 11.24
C LEU A 178 1.80 14.90 12.19
N LYS A 179 1.98 14.52 13.45
CA LYS A 179 0.86 14.39 14.41
C LYS A 179 0.05 15.68 14.56
N LYS A 180 0.72 16.83 14.64
CA LYS A 180 0.05 18.14 14.77
C LYS A 180 -0.69 18.52 13.48
N ASP A 181 -0.11 18.26 12.31
CA ASP A 181 -0.82 18.44 11.04
C ASP A 181 -2.06 17.54 10.95
N TYR A 182 -1.99 16.28 11.36
CA TYR A 182 -3.14 15.38 11.32
C TYR A 182 -4.32 15.86 12.18
N GLN A 183 -4.04 16.45 13.34
CA GLN A 183 -5.07 16.96 14.26
C GLN A 183 -5.87 18.13 13.68
N THR A 184 -5.34 18.82 12.67
CA THR A 184 -6.02 19.95 12.04
C THR A 184 -7.04 19.52 10.98
N LEU A 185 -7.06 18.23 10.60
CA LEU A 185 -7.91 17.67 9.53
C LEU A 185 -9.27 17.23 10.08
N LYS A 186 -10.29 17.25 9.22
CA LYS A 186 -11.60 16.64 9.55
C LYS A 186 -11.52 15.12 9.75
N LYS A 187 -10.72 14.45 8.91
CA LYS A 187 -10.34 13.04 9.05
C LYS A 187 -8.85 12.99 9.38
N PRO A 188 -8.46 12.85 10.66
CA PRO A 188 -7.05 12.74 11.03
C PRO A 188 -6.39 11.51 10.41
N GLY A 189 -5.09 11.61 10.10
CA GLY A 189 -4.25 10.52 9.60
C GLY A 189 -3.85 10.66 8.13
N ARG A 190 -3.08 9.67 7.66
CA ARG A 190 -2.43 9.63 6.33
C ARG A 190 -3.40 9.89 5.17
N ASP A 191 -4.54 9.21 5.14
CA ASP A 191 -5.55 9.40 4.06
C ASP A 191 -6.03 10.85 3.94
N GLY A 192 -6.40 11.46 5.07
CA GLY A 192 -6.93 12.83 5.08
C GLY A 192 -5.85 13.85 4.72
N TYR A 193 -4.61 13.58 5.10
CA TYR A 193 -3.47 14.42 4.79
C TYR A 193 -3.08 14.34 3.31
N GLU A 194 -3.09 13.15 2.72
CA GLU A 194 -2.89 12.97 1.27
C GLU A 194 -3.97 13.67 0.47
N GLN A 195 -5.24 13.52 0.87
CA GLN A 195 -6.36 14.21 0.23
C GLN A 195 -6.20 15.74 0.29
N LEU A 196 -5.74 16.28 1.43
CA LEU A 196 -5.46 17.70 1.58
C LEU A 196 -4.36 18.15 0.59
N ILE A 197 -3.25 17.43 0.52
CA ILE A 197 -2.14 17.72 -0.39
C ILE A 197 -2.62 17.71 -1.84
N MET A 198 -3.33 16.67 -2.26
CA MET A 198 -3.84 16.57 -3.64
C MET A 198 -4.84 17.67 -3.98
N THR A 199 -5.72 18.03 -3.04
CA THR A 199 -6.66 19.14 -3.21
C THR A 199 -5.93 20.48 -3.30
N MET A 200 -4.89 20.68 -2.50
CA MET A 200 -4.07 21.89 -2.52
C MET A 200 -3.32 22.03 -3.85
N ILE A 201 -2.74 20.94 -4.36
CA ILE A 201 -2.10 20.90 -5.68
C ILE A 201 -3.11 21.23 -6.77
N ALA A 202 -4.25 20.53 -6.79
CA ALA A 202 -5.28 20.70 -7.83
C ALA A 202 -5.83 22.13 -7.87
N SER A 203 -6.10 22.72 -6.70
CA SER A 203 -6.66 24.07 -6.58
C SER A 203 -5.68 25.20 -6.91
N ASN A 204 -4.37 24.98 -6.74
CA ASN A 204 -3.36 26.02 -6.96
C ASN A 204 -2.65 25.91 -8.33
N MET A 205 -2.54 24.70 -8.88
CA MET A 205 -1.70 24.40 -10.06
C MET A 205 -2.45 23.66 -11.20
N GLY A 206 -3.67 23.17 -10.92
CA GLY A 206 -4.49 22.37 -11.85
C GLY A 206 -4.50 20.89 -11.50
N ALA A 207 -5.65 20.24 -11.70
CA ALA A 207 -5.85 18.82 -11.34
C ALA A 207 -4.99 17.86 -12.19
N ASP A 208 -4.63 18.25 -13.41
CA ASP A 208 -3.74 17.50 -14.29
C ASP A 208 -2.32 17.39 -13.72
N ILE A 209 -1.91 18.30 -12.84
CA ILE A 209 -0.58 18.31 -12.23
C ILE A 209 -0.42 17.26 -11.13
N CYS A 210 -1.50 16.80 -10.52
CA CYS A 210 -1.45 15.81 -9.44
C CYS A 210 -0.73 14.51 -9.86
N GLN A 211 -0.76 14.14 -11.14
CA GLN A 211 -0.07 12.94 -11.65
C GLN A 211 1.47 13.00 -11.53
N PHE A 212 2.04 14.19 -11.37
CA PHE A 212 3.48 14.39 -11.22
C PHE A 212 3.94 14.33 -9.76
N VAL A 213 3.04 14.10 -8.80
CA VAL A 213 3.38 13.98 -7.38
C VAL A 213 3.00 12.60 -6.88
N ARG A 214 3.98 11.89 -6.30
CA ARG A 214 3.73 10.65 -5.56
C ARG A 214 3.92 10.91 -4.08
N VAL A 215 2.91 10.57 -3.29
CA VAL A 215 2.93 10.68 -1.83
C VAL A 215 3.36 9.34 -1.26
N VAL A 216 4.37 9.37 -0.40
CA VAL A 216 4.88 8.20 0.31
C VAL A 216 4.97 8.57 1.78
N TYR A 217 4.51 7.67 2.64
CA TYR A 217 4.65 7.83 4.09
C TYR A 217 5.72 6.90 4.61
N HIS A 218 6.53 7.43 5.51
CA HIS A 218 7.55 6.72 6.25
C HIS A 218 7.23 6.78 7.74
N ASP A 219 7.49 5.69 8.45
CA ASP A 219 7.45 5.65 9.92
C ASP A 219 8.88 5.53 10.41
N LEU A 220 9.37 6.57 11.10
CA LEU A 220 10.69 6.57 11.70
C LEU A 220 10.52 6.88 13.18
N GLU A 221 10.93 5.95 14.05
CA GLU A 221 10.77 6.08 15.52
C GLU A 221 9.31 6.31 15.98
N GLY A 222 8.33 5.79 15.23
CA GLY A 222 6.89 6.01 15.51
C GLY A 222 6.38 7.40 15.14
N LEU A 223 7.18 8.18 14.41
CA LEU A 223 6.81 9.47 13.85
C LEU A 223 6.61 9.34 12.33
N ASP A 224 5.42 9.73 11.87
CA ASP A 224 5.11 9.74 10.44
C ASP A 224 5.81 10.92 9.73
N ILE A 225 6.54 10.62 8.66
CA ILE A 225 7.13 11.59 7.72
C ILE A 225 6.45 11.41 6.36
N CYS A 226 6.12 12.52 5.69
CA CYS A 226 5.55 12.50 4.35
C CYS A 226 6.63 12.88 3.32
N ARG A 227 6.92 11.96 2.40
CA ARG A 227 7.80 12.17 1.26
C ARG A 227 6.97 12.41 0.01
N LEU A 228 7.13 13.59 -0.58
CA LEU A 228 6.55 13.94 -1.88
C LEU A 228 7.62 13.81 -2.95
N ILE A 229 7.49 12.79 -3.80
CA ILE A 229 8.35 12.60 -4.97
C ILE A 229 7.72 13.33 -6.14
N VAL A 230 8.41 14.35 -6.64
CA VAL A 230 7.91 15.28 -7.66
C VAL A 230 8.66 15.07 -8.96
N LEU A 231 7.91 14.73 -10.01
CA LEU A 231 8.43 14.58 -11.36
C LEU A 231 8.40 15.94 -12.11
N PRO A 232 9.32 16.16 -13.06
CA PRO A 232 9.24 17.31 -13.94
C PRO A 232 7.94 17.29 -14.75
N SER A 233 7.27 18.45 -14.84
CA SER A 233 6.01 18.59 -15.57
C SER A 233 6.23 18.70 -17.09
N THR A 234 5.25 18.19 -17.86
CA THR A 234 5.19 18.30 -19.32
C THR A 234 4.75 19.67 -19.82
N ARG A 235 4.28 20.54 -18.93
CA ARG A 235 3.93 21.95 -19.21
C ARG A 235 4.44 22.88 -18.11
N PRO A 236 4.55 24.19 -18.38
CA PRO A 236 4.77 25.19 -17.32
C PRO A 236 3.68 25.12 -16.25
N VAL A 237 4.10 25.12 -14.98
CA VAL A 237 3.23 25.06 -13.80
C VAL A 237 3.20 26.42 -13.13
N PHE A 238 2.09 27.13 -13.31
CA PHE A 238 1.83 28.39 -12.63
C PHE A 238 1.08 28.16 -11.33
N ILE A 239 1.39 28.96 -10.31
CA ILE A 239 0.61 29.03 -9.07
C ILE A 239 -0.35 30.20 -9.17
N GLN A 240 -1.62 29.96 -8.88
CA GLN A 240 -2.66 30.97 -8.87
C GLN A 240 -2.65 31.75 -7.53
N GLN A 241 -1.97 32.89 -7.50
CA GLN A 241 -1.97 33.81 -6.35
C GLN A 241 -2.79 35.07 -6.66
N GLY A 242 -4.06 35.08 -6.23
CA GLY A 242 -4.99 36.16 -6.57
C GLY A 242 -5.26 36.20 -8.07
N ASN A 243 -5.12 37.38 -8.69
CA ASN A 243 -5.35 37.56 -10.13
C ASN A 243 -4.12 37.31 -11.01
N ASN A 244 -2.92 37.16 -10.44
CA ASN A 244 -1.70 37.04 -11.23
C ASN A 244 -1.10 35.63 -11.12
N PRO A 245 -1.03 34.88 -12.24
CA PRO A 245 -0.33 33.61 -12.25
C PRO A 245 1.18 33.83 -12.10
N LYS A 246 1.81 33.06 -11.23
CA LYS A 246 3.25 33.17 -10.94
C LYS A 246 3.97 31.89 -11.29
N LEU A 247 5.11 32.01 -11.97
CA LEU A 247 5.99 30.89 -12.30
C LEU A 247 7.13 30.85 -11.29
N TYR A 248 7.30 29.71 -10.64
CA TYR A 248 8.40 29.48 -9.69
C TYR A 248 9.37 28.45 -10.27
N LEU A 249 10.66 28.68 -10.10
CA LEU A 249 11.72 27.77 -10.52
C LEU A 249 12.68 27.54 -9.36
N ARG A 250 13.03 26.27 -9.14
CA ARG A 250 14.08 25.93 -8.19
C ARG A 250 15.45 26.11 -8.84
N THR A 251 16.30 26.90 -8.22
CA THR A 251 17.66 27.21 -8.68
C THR A 251 18.62 27.10 -7.49
N GLY A 252 19.51 26.10 -7.50
CA GLY A 252 20.30 25.78 -6.31
C GLY A 252 19.39 25.26 -5.18
N GLY A 253 19.68 25.63 -3.94
CA GLY A 253 18.88 25.23 -2.77
C GLY A 253 17.56 26.01 -2.58
N GLY A 254 17.24 26.98 -3.45
CA GLY A 254 16.09 27.88 -3.24
C GLY A 254 15.08 27.87 -4.39
N THR A 255 13.84 28.24 -4.07
CA THR A 255 12.76 28.44 -5.04
C THR A 255 12.55 29.94 -5.26
N ARG A 256 12.74 30.42 -6.50
CA ARG A 256 12.54 31.83 -6.86
C ARG A 256 11.36 32.02 -7.81
N GLU A 257 10.66 33.13 -7.65
CA GLU A 257 9.68 33.60 -8.63
C GLU A 257 10.43 34.16 -9.85
N LEU A 258 10.06 33.72 -11.06
CA LEU A 258 10.59 34.29 -12.29
C LEU A 258 9.73 35.49 -12.70
N ASN A 259 10.37 36.58 -13.10
CA ASN A 259 9.65 37.70 -13.69
C ASN A 259 9.10 37.32 -15.08
N VAL A 260 8.23 38.15 -15.65
CA VAL A 260 7.55 37.85 -16.93
C VAL A 260 8.55 37.55 -18.05
N GLN A 261 9.64 38.32 -18.15
CA GLN A 261 10.67 38.12 -19.19
C GLN A 261 11.41 36.80 -18.97
N GLU A 262 11.90 36.56 -17.76
CA GLU A 262 12.59 35.31 -17.40
C GLU A 262 11.69 34.07 -17.62
N ALA A 263 10.42 34.16 -17.24
CA ALA A 263 9.45 33.09 -17.40
C ALA A 263 9.23 32.76 -18.88
N MET A 264 9.03 33.77 -19.73
CA MET A 264 8.83 33.59 -21.17
C MET A 264 10.05 32.96 -21.84
N ASP A 265 11.25 33.43 -21.51
CA ASP A 265 12.50 32.91 -22.09
C ASP A 265 12.77 31.47 -21.62
N TYR A 266 12.55 31.19 -20.33
CA TYR A 266 12.68 29.85 -19.76
C TYR A 266 11.69 28.86 -20.38
N MET A 267 10.42 29.26 -20.51
CA MET A 267 9.38 28.42 -21.07
C MET A 267 9.66 28.02 -22.52
N LYS A 268 10.12 28.97 -23.34
CA LYS A 268 10.55 28.71 -24.71
C LYS A 268 11.69 27.71 -24.76
N ALA A 269 12.74 27.91 -23.96
CA ALA A 269 13.90 27.03 -23.97
C ALA A 269 13.58 25.58 -23.53
N ARG A 270 12.64 25.40 -22.61
CA ARG A 270 12.37 24.09 -22.00
C ARG A 270 11.29 23.28 -22.72
N TRP A 271 10.17 23.89 -23.08
CA TRP A 271 9.00 23.17 -23.59
C TRP A 271 8.71 23.43 -25.07
N HIS A 272 9.31 24.45 -25.67
CA HIS A 272 9.16 24.71 -27.10
C HIS A 272 10.29 24.00 -27.85
N LYS A 273 10.02 22.75 -28.26
CA LYS A 273 10.75 22.09 -29.36
C LYS A 273 9.89 22.10 -30.60
#